data_AF-A0AA37RHQ6-F1
#
_entry.id   AF-A0AA37RHQ6-F1
#
_cell.length_a   1.000
_cell.length_b   1.000
_cell.length_c   1.000
_cell.angle_alpha   90.00
_cell.angle_beta   90.00
_cell.angle_gamma   90.00
#
_symmetry.space_group_name_H-M   'P 1'
#
loop_
_entity.id
_entity.type
_entity.pdbx_description
1 polymer ?
#
loop_
_entity_poly.entity_id
_entity_poly.type
_entity_poly.pdbx_seq_one_letter_code
_entity_poly.pdbx_strand_id
1 'polypeptide(L)' 'MNGEQIEGVIESSERTVIDQVVDRLVQKYPSVPGEQVADVVNGCYARFDRRPIRDFIPLFVERGARTQLGLLSG' A
#
# COMPACT_ATOMS: atom_id res chain seq x y z
N MET A 1 16.92 19.41 -13.55
CA MET A 1 16.12 18.75 -12.48
C MET A 1 17.01 17.67 -11.88
N ASN A 2 17.30 17.73 -10.58
CA ASN A 2 18.28 16.85 -9.93
C ASN A 2 17.66 15.48 -9.60
N GLY A 3 18.48 14.42 -9.62
CA GLY A 3 18.05 13.03 -9.37
C GLY A 3 17.33 12.81 -8.03
N GLU A 4 17.60 13.63 -7.04
CA GLU A 4 16.97 13.58 -5.72
C GLU A 4 15.53 14.15 -5.72
N GLN A 5 15.26 15.12 -6.59
CA GLN A 5 13.95 15.76 -6.69
C GLN A 5 12.93 14.92 -7.48
N ILE A 6 13.39 14.07 -8.39
CA ILE A 6 12.53 13.10 -9.09
C ILE A 6 12.15 11.92 -8.20
N GLU A 7 13.04 11.47 -7.30
CA GLU A 7 12.75 10.40 -6.34
C GLU A 7 11.67 10.86 -5.33
N GLY A 8 11.79 12.06 -4.77
CA GLY A 8 10.79 12.61 -3.83
C GLY A 8 9.38 12.79 -4.43
N VAL A 9 9.26 13.14 -5.72
CA VAL A 9 7.96 13.25 -6.40
C VAL A 9 7.33 11.88 -6.63
N ILE A 10 8.13 10.87 -7.01
CA ILE A 10 7.66 9.49 -7.19
C ILE A 10 7.22 8.90 -5.86
N GLU A 11 7.99 9.10 -4.78
CA GLU A 11 7.61 8.64 -3.43
C GLU A 11 6.31 9.27 -2.93
N SER A 12 6.11 10.58 -3.15
CA SER A 12 4.84 11.24 -2.80
C SER A 12 3.65 10.71 -3.60
N SER A 13 3.88 10.38 -4.88
CA SER A 13 2.86 9.81 -5.76
C SER A 13 2.53 8.37 -5.36
N GLU A 14 3.55 7.58 -5.05
CA GLU A 14 3.40 6.20 -4.57
C GLU A 14 2.62 6.16 -3.27
N ARG A 15 2.99 6.99 -2.28
CA ARG A 15 2.27 7.06 -1.00
C ARG A 15 0.80 7.42 -1.19
N THR A 16 0.50 8.37 -2.08
CA THR A 16 -0.88 8.72 -2.44
C THR A 16 -1.64 7.50 -3.00
N VAL A 17 -1.00 6.70 -3.86
CA VAL A 17 -1.63 5.47 -4.38
C VAL A 17 -1.82 4.43 -3.28
N ILE A 18 -0.88 4.29 -2.33
CA ILE A 18 -1.03 3.41 -1.18
C ILE A 18 -2.20 3.83 -0.28
N ASP A 19 -2.38 5.13 -0.02
CA ASP A 19 -3.51 5.63 0.77
C ASP A 19 -4.85 5.30 0.06
N GLN A 20 -4.91 5.45 -1.26
CA GLN A 20 -6.08 5.03 -2.04
C GLN A 20 -6.32 3.51 -2.00
N VAL A 21 -5.27 2.69 -1.87
CA VAL A 21 -5.41 1.25 -1.64
C VAL A 21 -6.07 1.00 -0.29
N VAL A 22 -5.67 1.70 0.77
CA VAL A 22 -6.31 1.60 2.10
C VAL A 22 -7.79 1.92 1.99
N ASP A 23 -8.16 3.05 1.38
CA ASP A 23 -9.57 3.45 1.23
C ASP A 23 -10.41 2.37 0.53
N ARG A 24 -9.91 1.81 -0.58
CA ARG A 24 -10.59 0.74 -1.31
C ARG A 24 -10.75 -0.52 -0.46
N LEU A 25 -9.74 -0.87 0.33
CA LEU A 25 -9.77 -2.08 1.15
C LEU A 25 -10.66 -1.93 2.38
N VAL A 26 -10.73 -0.74 2.99
CA VAL A 26 -11.69 -0.45 4.07
C VAL A 26 -13.12 -0.66 3.58
N GLN A 27 -13.46 -0.17 2.38
CA GLN A 27 -14.79 -0.39 1.80
C GLN A 27 -15.05 -1.87 1.46
N LYS A 28 -14.00 -2.62 1.09
CA LYS A 28 -14.13 -4.03 0.69
C LYS A 28 -14.23 -5.00 1.87
N TYR A 29 -13.62 -4.66 3.01
CA TYR A 29 -13.55 -5.51 4.19
C TYR A 29 -14.22 -4.80 5.40
N PRO A 30 -15.53 -4.52 5.35
CA PRO A 30 -16.22 -3.73 6.38
C PRO A 30 -16.27 -4.40 7.76
N SER A 31 -16.00 -5.70 7.84
CA SER A 31 -15.88 -6.44 9.11
C SER A 31 -14.53 -6.27 9.81
N VAL A 32 -13.52 -5.72 9.12
CA VAL A 32 -12.18 -5.47 9.67
C VAL A 32 -12.07 -3.98 10.04
N PRO A 33 -11.60 -3.63 11.25
CA PRO A 33 -11.38 -2.22 11.63
C PRO A 33 -10.46 -1.51 10.63
N GLY A 34 -10.80 -0.27 10.27
CA GLY A 34 -10.04 0.49 9.26
C GLY A 34 -8.57 0.70 9.61
N GLU A 35 -8.25 0.86 10.89
CA GLU A 35 -6.87 0.91 11.40
C GLU A 35 -6.11 -0.38 11.08
N GLN A 36 -6.74 -1.54 11.31
CA GLN A 36 -6.13 -2.83 11.01
C GLN A 36 -5.94 -3.05 9.50
N VAL A 37 -6.85 -2.53 8.66
CA VAL A 37 -6.65 -2.50 7.20
C VAL A 37 -5.42 -1.67 6.84
N ALA A 38 -5.27 -0.48 7.42
CA ALA A 38 -4.12 0.38 7.19
C ALA A 38 -2.81 -0.29 7.63
N ASP A 39 -2.80 -0.96 8.79
CA ASP A 39 -1.63 -1.69 9.30
C ASP A 39 -1.19 -2.81 8.36
N VAL A 40 -2.15 -3.60 7.85
CA VAL A 40 -1.86 -4.66 6.88
C VAL A 40 -1.28 -4.10 5.58
N VAL A 41 -1.87 -3.03 5.06
CA VAL A 41 -1.38 -2.37 3.83
C VAL A 41 0.02 -1.81 4.03
N ASN A 42 0.26 -1.08 5.12
CA ASN A 42 1.57 -0.52 5.46
C ASN A 42 2.62 -1.61 5.70
N GLY A 43 2.25 -2.71 6.36
CA GLY A 43 3.12 -3.86 6.56
C GLY A 43 3.45 -4.60 5.25
N CYS A 44 2.56 -4.59 4.26
CA CYS A 44 2.85 -5.07 2.91
C CYS A 44 3.76 -4.10 2.13
N TYR A 45 3.55 -2.79 2.30
CA TYR A 45 4.34 -1.75 1.64
C TYR A 45 5.80 -1.72 2.12
N ALA A 46 6.04 -1.78 3.43
CA ALA A 46 7.38 -1.77 4.02
C ALA A 46 8.29 -2.92 3.55
N ARG A 47 7.72 -4.01 2.99
CA ARG A 47 8.50 -5.12 2.41
C ARG A 47 9.27 -4.72 1.14
N PHE A 48 8.91 -3.58 0.55
CA PHE A 48 9.53 -3.06 -0.67
C PHE A 48 10.50 -1.90 -0.42
N ASP A 49 10.81 -1.60 0.85
CA ASP A 49 11.82 -0.60 1.19
C ASP A 49 13.14 -0.87 0.42
N ARG A 50 13.76 0.20 -0.07
CA ARG A 50 15.05 0.19 -0.79
C ARG A 50 15.03 -0.51 -2.17
N ARG A 51 13.85 -0.74 -2.78
CA ARG A 51 13.73 -1.27 -4.14
C ARG A 51 13.79 -0.12 -5.18
N PRO A 52 14.68 -0.18 -6.20
CA PRO A 52 14.87 0.92 -7.15
C PRO A 52 13.77 1.04 -8.22
N ILE A 53 12.94 0.01 -8.43
CA ILE A 53 11.81 0.03 -9.38
C ILE A 53 10.52 -0.04 -8.58
N ARG A 54 9.70 1.01 -8.68
CA ARG A 54 8.58 1.26 -7.76
C ARG A 54 7.19 1.25 -8.40
N ASP A 55 7.09 1.31 -9.73
CA ASP A 55 5.83 1.41 -10.48
C ASP A 55 4.81 0.30 -10.16
N PHE A 56 5.30 -0.89 -9.78
CA PHE A 56 4.47 -2.06 -9.50
C PHE A 56 4.23 -2.32 -8.00
N ILE A 57 4.88 -1.55 -7.11
CA ILE A 57 4.75 -1.73 -5.66
C ILE A 57 3.28 -1.65 -5.22
N PRO A 58 2.48 -0.65 -5.64
CA PRO A 58 1.07 -0.57 -5.21
C PRO A 58 0.24 -1.81 -5.58
N LEU A 59 0.48 -2.41 -6.74
CA LEU A 59 -0.22 -3.63 -7.17
C LEU A 59 0.14 -4.84 -6.28
N PHE A 60 1.41 -4.98 -5.93
CA PHE A 60 1.85 -6.06 -5.05
C PHE A 60 1.38 -5.86 -3.61
N VAL A 61 1.37 -4.62 -3.13
CA VAL A 61 0.83 -4.27 -1.81
C VAL A 61 -0.66 -4.60 -1.73
N GLU A 62 -1.46 -4.15 -2.70
CA GLU A 62 -2.90 -4.43 -2.72
C GLU A 62 -3.17 -5.94 -2.77
N ARG A 63 -2.44 -6.69 -3.60
CA ARG A 63 -2.57 -8.15 -3.69
C ARG A 63 -2.24 -8.83 -2.35
N GLY A 64 -1.12 -8.45 -1.73
CA GLY A 64 -0.69 -9.01 -0.45
C GLY A 64 -1.68 -8.70 0.68
N ALA A 65 -2.16 -7.46 0.75
CA ALA A 65 -3.15 -7.03 1.73
C ALA A 65 -4.47 -7.80 1.58
N ARG A 66 -4.97 -7.99 0.34
CA ARG A 66 -6.19 -8.77 0.09
C ARG A 66 -6.09 -10.23 0.56
N THR A 67 -4.92 -10.84 0.42
CA THR A 67 -4.69 -12.20 0.93
C THR A 67 -4.76 -12.23 2.46
N GLN A 68 -4.13 -11.28 3.14
CA GLN A 68 -4.13 -11.23 4.61
C GLN A 68 -5.51 -10.86 5.16
N LEU A 69 -6.16 -9.83 4.62
CA LEU A 69 -7.48 -9.39 5.05
C LEU A 69 -8.55 -10.45 4.80
N GLY A 70 -8.44 -11.25 3.73
CA GLY A 70 -9.33 -12.38 3.50
C GLY A 70 -9.28 -13.45 4.58
N LEU A 71 -8.17 -13.56 5.32
CA LEU A 71 -8.03 -14.45 6.47
C LEU A 71 -8.60 -13.83 7.76
N LEU A 72 -8.66 -12.49 7.83
CA LEU A 72 -9.16 -11.74 9.00
C LEU A 72 -10.66 -11.48 8.94
N SER A 73 -11.23 -11.44 7.74
CA SER A 73 -12.66 -11.19 7.50
C SER A 73 -13.52 -12.46 7.36
N GLY A 74 -12.89 -13.63 7.45
CA GLY A 74 -13.53 -14.94 7.29
C GLY A 74 -14.03 -15.54 8.59
#